data_AF-A0A5C4IU12-F1
#
_entry.id   AF-A0A5C4IU12-F1
#
_cell.length_a   1.000
_cell.length_b   1.000
_cell.length_c   1.000
_cell.angle_alpha   90.00
_cell.angle_beta   90.00
_cell.angle_gamma   90.00
#
_symmetry.space_group_name_H-M   'P 1'
#
loop_
_entity.id
_entity.type
_entity.pdbx_description
1 polymer ?
#
loop_
_entity_poly.entity_id
_entity_poly.type
_entity_poly.pdbx_seq_one_letter_code
_entity_poly.pdbx_strand_id
1 'polypeptide(L)'
;MESNTAAARDESRKPSAHDLEVLSRQLGRPVRDVVEIPARCICGNPLVAATSPRLSNGTPFPTTFYLTHPVITSAVSRLEAAGVMNEMNEQLAGDQELSAAYRSAHEAYLAARNDIGQRSGIGAVPEIDGVSAGGMPTRVKCLHVLVGHSLAAGPGVNPLGDEALDRIREWWTTDACYCDGAWDTTGEAPSKDLSRHGPQGLPEIVGRPAPVRKTANPTGAGE
;
A
#
# COMPACT_ATOMS: atom_id res chain seq x y z
N MET A 1 20.55 -24.72 -11.20
CA MET A 1 19.93 -24.70 -9.86
C MET A 1 20.55 -23.50 -9.15
N GLU A 2 20.13 -22.30 -9.54
CA GLU A 2 20.76 -21.06 -9.09
C GLU A 2 20.37 -20.79 -7.65
N SER A 3 21.38 -20.54 -6.82
CA SER A 3 21.27 -20.35 -5.38
C SER A 3 20.28 -19.24 -5.04
N ASN A 4 19.13 -19.63 -4.49
CA ASN A 4 18.09 -18.75 -3.96
C ASN A 4 18.51 -18.21 -2.57
N THR A 5 19.69 -17.58 -2.51
CA THR A 5 20.26 -17.02 -1.27
C THR A 5 19.55 -15.70 -0.93
N ALA A 6 19.42 -15.39 0.36
CA ALA A 6 18.85 -14.11 0.83
C ALA A 6 19.51 -12.88 0.16
N ALA A 7 20.82 -12.92 -0.08
CA ALA A 7 21.56 -11.87 -0.78
C ALA A 7 21.11 -11.67 -2.25
N ALA A 8 20.80 -12.75 -2.99
CA ALA A 8 20.31 -12.66 -4.37
C ALA A 8 18.88 -12.10 -4.43
N ARG A 9 18.05 -12.41 -3.42
CA ARG A 9 16.73 -11.80 -3.24
C ARG A 9 16.84 -10.31 -2.91
N ASP A 10 17.79 -9.93 -2.07
CA ASP A 10 18.05 -8.53 -1.69
C ASP A 10 18.57 -7.70 -2.89
N GLU A 11 19.48 -8.25 -3.69
CA GLU A 11 19.98 -7.59 -4.90
C GLU A 11 18.89 -7.38 -5.97
N SER A 12 17.98 -8.35 -6.14
CA SER A 12 16.82 -8.23 -7.04
C SER A 12 15.80 -7.15 -6.62
N ARG A 13 15.82 -6.77 -5.34
CA ARG A 13 14.94 -5.76 -4.75
C ARG A 13 15.51 -4.35 -4.86
N LYS A 14 16.79 -4.18 -5.18
CA LYS A 14 17.38 -2.84 -5.35
C LYS A 14 16.70 -2.11 -6.52
N PRO A 15 16.29 -0.83 -6.35
CA PRO A 15 15.64 -0.10 -7.41
C PRO A 15 16.68 0.34 -8.46
N SER A 16 16.38 0.08 -9.73
CA SER A 16 17.11 0.63 -10.87
C SER A 16 16.57 2.00 -11.28
N ALA A 17 17.30 2.74 -12.11
CA ALA A 17 16.79 4.00 -12.68
C ALA A 17 15.50 3.78 -13.48
N HIS A 18 15.43 2.67 -14.22
CA HIS A 18 14.24 2.27 -14.96
C HIS A 18 13.05 2.01 -14.03
N ASP A 19 13.27 1.37 -12.87
CA ASP A 19 12.19 1.16 -11.89
C ASP A 19 11.62 2.50 -11.40
N LEU A 20 12.47 3.49 -11.14
CA LEU A 20 12.03 4.81 -10.67
C LEU A 20 11.24 5.56 -11.75
N GLU A 21 11.63 5.46 -13.01
CA GLU A 21 10.87 6.01 -14.14
C GLU A 21 9.51 5.34 -14.28
N VAL A 22 9.46 4.01 -14.24
CA VAL A 22 8.20 3.25 -14.33
C VAL A 22 7.28 3.57 -13.16
N LEU A 23 7.80 3.58 -11.92
CA LEU A 23 7.03 3.99 -10.74
C LEU A 23 6.48 5.40 -10.90
N SER A 24 7.28 6.33 -11.41
CA SER A 24 6.84 7.72 -11.58
C SER A 24 5.72 7.83 -12.62
N ARG A 25 5.79 7.05 -13.70
CA ARG A 25 4.72 6.96 -14.72
C ARG A 25 3.46 6.33 -14.17
N GLN A 26 3.58 5.20 -13.46
CA GLN A 26 2.46 4.52 -12.80
C GLN A 26 1.73 5.43 -11.80
N LEU A 27 2.48 6.27 -11.08
CA LEU A 27 1.94 7.21 -10.09
C LEU A 27 1.46 8.54 -10.68
N GLY A 28 1.82 8.84 -11.93
CA GLY A 28 1.58 10.14 -12.55
C GLY A 28 2.33 11.31 -11.90
N ARG A 29 3.40 11.02 -11.15
CA ARG A 29 4.24 12.00 -10.44
C ARG A 29 5.62 11.39 -10.12
N PRO A 30 6.67 12.20 -9.88
CA PRO A 30 7.95 11.69 -9.39
C PRO A 30 7.77 10.78 -8.18
N VAL A 31 8.35 9.57 -8.25
CA VAL A 31 8.44 8.69 -7.08
C VAL A 31 9.46 9.26 -6.07
N ARG A 32 9.24 9.01 -4.78
CA ARG A 32 10.01 9.63 -3.70
C ARG A 32 10.66 8.59 -2.83
N ASP A 33 11.94 8.81 -2.53
CA ASP A 33 12.72 8.11 -1.49
C ASP A 33 12.50 6.58 -1.48
N VAL A 34 12.47 5.96 -2.68
CA VAL A 34 12.32 4.51 -2.84
C VAL A 34 13.60 3.82 -2.43
N VAL A 35 13.49 2.88 -1.50
CA VAL A 35 14.62 2.11 -0.96
C VAL A 35 14.71 0.75 -1.65
N GLU A 36 13.57 0.12 -1.94
CA GLU A 36 13.52 -1.18 -2.63
C GLU A 36 12.23 -1.38 -3.44
N ILE A 37 12.26 -2.37 -4.33
CA ILE A 37 11.14 -2.91 -5.13
C ILE A 37 10.82 -4.30 -4.58
N PRO A 38 9.97 -4.41 -3.54
CA PRO A 38 9.72 -5.68 -2.88
C PRO A 38 8.84 -6.64 -3.69
N ALA A 39 8.12 -6.13 -4.70
CA ALA A 39 7.26 -6.92 -5.58
C ALA A 39 7.36 -6.45 -7.03
N ARG A 40 7.51 -7.41 -7.95
CA ARG A 40 7.62 -7.20 -9.39
C ARG A 40 6.60 -8.05 -10.14
N CYS A 41 6.15 -7.55 -11.29
CA CYS A 41 5.39 -8.31 -12.26
C CYS A 41 6.30 -9.36 -12.91
N ILE A 42 5.73 -10.39 -13.53
CA ILE A 42 6.49 -11.40 -14.29
C ILE A 42 7.34 -10.80 -15.43
N CYS A 43 7.00 -9.60 -15.93
CA CYS A 43 7.80 -8.87 -16.91
C CYS A 43 8.94 -8.04 -16.30
N GLY A 44 9.09 -8.03 -14.97
CA GLY A 44 10.11 -7.28 -14.23
C GLY A 44 9.68 -5.91 -13.72
N ASN A 45 8.60 -5.32 -14.27
CA ASN A 45 8.11 -4.01 -13.84
C ASN A 45 7.68 -4.00 -12.36
N PRO A 46 7.92 -2.89 -11.64
CA PRO A 46 7.56 -2.77 -10.24
C PRO A 46 6.04 -2.79 -10.04
N LEU A 47 5.58 -3.53 -9.02
CA LEU A 47 4.19 -3.52 -8.53
C LEU A 47 4.05 -2.67 -7.28
N VAL A 48 5.07 -2.70 -6.43
CA VAL A 48 5.12 -2.04 -5.13
C VAL A 48 6.46 -1.37 -4.99
N ALA A 49 6.47 -0.14 -4.47
CA ALA A 49 7.67 0.53 -3.99
C ALA A 49 7.72 0.44 -2.46
N ALA A 50 8.89 0.17 -1.89
CA ALA A 50 9.13 0.38 -0.47
C ALA A 50 9.83 1.73 -0.27
N THR A 51 9.13 2.66 0.39
CA THR A 51 9.60 4.03 0.63
C THR A 51 10.23 4.16 2.01
N SER A 52 11.27 5.00 2.08
CA SER A 52 11.91 5.38 3.34
C SER A 52 10.90 5.88 4.38
N PRO A 53 11.04 5.51 5.67
CA PRO A 53 10.13 5.95 6.73
C PRO A 53 10.19 7.46 7.01
N ARG A 54 11.20 8.15 6.48
CA ARG A 54 11.28 9.61 6.41
C ARG A 54 11.72 10.03 5.01
N LEU A 55 11.00 10.96 4.42
CA LEU A 55 11.34 11.53 3.13
C LEU A 55 12.56 12.44 3.23
N SER A 56 13.25 12.68 2.12
CA SER A 56 14.42 13.57 2.04
C SER A 56 14.14 15.02 2.49
N ASN A 57 12.89 15.45 2.43
CA ASN A 57 12.44 16.76 2.95
C ASN A 57 12.18 16.76 4.48
N GLY A 58 12.45 15.66 5.17
CA GLY A 58 12.27 15.49 6.62
C GLY A 58 10.89 14.97 7.04
N THR A 59 9.92 14.87 6.14
CA THR A 59 8.54 14.47 6.48
C THR A 59 8.48 12.99 6.88
N PRO A 60 7.93 12.62 8.06
CA PRO A 60 7.64 11.23 8.39
C PRO A 60 6.67 10.59 7.39
N PHE A 61 6.95 9.38 6.93
CA PHE A 61 6.15 8.69 5.94
C PHE A 61 5.73 7.30 6.44
N PRO A 62 4.53 7.16 7.03
CA PRO A 62 4.12 5.90 7.67
C PRO A 62 3.83 4.77 6.67
N THR A 63 3.63 5.09 5.39
CA THR A 63 3.29 4.11 4.35
C THR A 63 4.56 3.63 3.65
N THR A 64 5.13 2.54 4.13
CA THR A 64 6.33 1.90 3.57
C THR A 64 6.02 1.24 2.23
N PHE A 65 5.01 0.38 2.15
CA PHE A 65 4.67 -0.36 0.92
C PHE A 65 3.60 0.38 0.12
N TYR A 66 4.02 1.01 -0.98
CA TYR A 66 3.16 1.79 -1.85
C TYR A 66 2.84 1.00 -3.12
N LEU A 67 1.58 0.57 -3.26
CA LEU A 67 1.08 -0.12 -4.45
C LEU A 67 0.96 0.87 -5.62
N THR A 68 1.63 0.60 -6.73
CA THR A 68 1.74 1.56 -7.85
C THR A 68 1.10 1.08 -9.13
N HIS A 69 1.04 -0.22 -9.38
CA HIS A 69 0.58 -0.77 -10.66
C HIS A 69 -0.89 -0.39 -10.97
N PRO A 70 -1.16 0.39 -12.05
CA PRO A 70 -2.48 0.99 -12.32
C PRO A 70 -3.65 0.00 -12.41
N VAL A 71 -3.42 -1.19 -12.98
CA VAL A 71 -4.46 -2.23 -13.07
C VAL A 71 -4.85 -2.73 -11.66
N ILE A 72 -3.87 -2.94 -10.79
CA ILE A 72 -4.11 -3.46 -9.43
C ILE A 72 -4.75 -2.36 -8.59
N THR A 73 -4.24 -1.12 -8.63
CA THR A 73 -4.82 0.01 -7.89
C THR A 73 -6.27 0.29 -8.32
N SER A 74 -6.56 0.20 -9.62
CA SER A 74 -7.93 0.33 -10.13
C SER A 74 -8.85 -0.79 -9.64
N ALA A 75 -8.37 -2.04 -9.63
CA ALA A 75 -9.13 -3.18 -9.13
C ALA A 75 -9.40 -3.10 -7.62
N VAL A 76 -8.39 -2.72 -6.84
CA VAL A 76 -8.52 -2.50 -5.39
C VAL A 76 -9.47 -1.34 -5.11
N SER A 77 -9.40 -0.25 -5.87
CA SER A 77 -10.35 0.87 -5.78
C SER A 77 -11.80 0.43 -6.02
N ARG A 78 -12.04 -0.53 -6.92
CA ARG A 78 -13.38 -1.11 -7.12
C ARG A 78 -13.87 -1.83 -5.86
N LEU A 79 -13.03 -2.62 -5.21
CA LEU A 79 -13.38 -3.27 -3.93
C LEU A 79 -13.67 -2.25 -2.82
N GLU A 80 -12.83 -1.22 -2.70
CA GLU A 80 -13.05 -0.14 -1.72
C GLU A 80 -14.38 0.57 -1.96
N ALA A 81 -14.72 0.87 -3.22
CA ALA A 81 -15.99 1.49 -3.58
C ALA A 81 -17.20 0.57 -3.37
N ALA A 82 -17.01 -0.75 -3.49
CA ALA A 82 -18.04 -1.75 -3.22
C ALA A 82 -18.30 -1.98 -1.72
N GLY A 83 -17.49 -1.39 -0.83
CA GLY A 83 -17.69 -1.49 0.62
C GLY A 83 -16.99 -2.67 1.29
N VAL A 84 -16.10 -3.37 0.60
CA VAL A 84 -15.38 -4.56 1.12
C VAL A 84 -14.63 -4.28 2.43
N MET A 85 -14.13 -3.06 2.62
CA MET A 85 -13.47 -2.69 3.88
C MET A 85 -14.43 -2.79 5.09
N ASN A 86 -15.72 -2.51 4.92
CA ASN A 86 -16.69 -2.64 6.00
C ASN A 86 -16.91 -4.11 6.35
N GLU A 87 -17.06 -4.97 5.34
CA GLU A 87 -17.16 -6.42 5.52
C GLU A 87 -15.94 -6.97 6.28
N MET A 88 -14.72 -6.60 5.88
CA MET A 88 -13.50 -7.03 6.55
C MET A 88 -13.40 -6.51 8.00
N ASN A 89 -13.90 -5.31 8.27
CA ASN A 89 -13.95 -4.78 9.64
C ASN A 89 -14.95 -5.54 10.52
N GLU A 90 -16.09 -5.96 9.97
CA GLU A 90 -17.06 -6.81 10.67
C GLU A 90 -16.47 -8.19 10.97
N GLN A 91 -15.76 -8.78 10.01
CA GLN A 91 -15.02 -10.03 10.23
C GLN A 91 -13.96 -9.89 11.34
N LEU A 92 -13.14 -8.83 11.30
CA LEU A 92 -12.13 -8.57 12.34
C LEU A 92 -12.72 -8.44 13.75
N ALA A 93 -13.95 -7.92 13.87
CA ALA A 93 -14.62 -7.80 15.16
C ALA A 93 -15.18 -9.14 15.68
N GLY A 94 -15.54 -10.06 14.77
CA GLY A 94 -16.14 -11.35 15.11
C GLY A 94 -15.16 -12.52 15.19
N ASP A 95 -13.99 -12.42 14.57
CA ASP A 95 -13.02 -13.51 14.44
C ASP A 95 -11.71 -13.20 15.18
N GLN A 96 -11.48 -13.92 16.29
CA GLN A 96 -10.29 -13.74 17.13
C GLN A 96 -9.01 -14.25 16.45
N GLU A 97 -9.10 -15.29 15.63
CA GLU A 97 -7.95 -15.85 14.93
C GLU A 97 -7.49 -14.89 13.82
N LEU A 98 -8.44 -14.37 13.03
CA LEU A 98 -8.17 -13.34 12.03
C LEU A 98 -7.58 -12.07 12.67
N SER A 99 -8.15 -11.63 13.80
CA SER A 99 -7.64 -10.46 14.55
C SER A 99 -6.22 -10.68 15.05
N ALA A 100 -5.89 -11.89 15.53
CA ALA A 100 -4.53 -12.24 15.93
C ALA A 100 -3.57 -12.26 14.72
N ALA A 101 -3.97 -12.87 13.61
CA ALA A 101 -3.17 -12.92 12.39
C ALA A 101 -2.92 -11.51 11.80
N TYR A 102 -3.93 -10.63 11.79
CA TYR A 102 -3.79 -9.26 11.33
C TYR A 102 -2.93 -8.41 12.27
N ARG A 103 -2.88 -8.72 13.56
CA ARG A 103 -1.90 -8.16 14.50
C ARG A 103 -0.48 -8.65 14.21
N SER A 104 -0.30 -9.93 13.88
CA SER A 104 1.01 -10.42 13.42
C SER A 104 1.46 -9.73 12.13
N ALA A 105 0.54 -9.46 11.19
CA ALA A 105 0.81 -8.69 9.98
C ALA A 105 1.28 -7.26 10.31
N HIS A 106 0.66 -6.62 11.30
CA HIS A 106 1.08 -5.30 11.80
C HIS A 106 2.52 -5.31 12.32
N GLU A 107 2.87 -6.28 13.17
CA GLU A 107 4.25 -6.40 13.71
C GLU A 107 5.26 -6.67 12.59
N ALA A 108 4.93 -7.54 11.62
CA ALA A 108 5.76 -7.81 10.46
C ALA A 108 5.99 -6.54 9.61
N TYR A 109 4.96 -5.72 9.43
CA TYR A 109 5.07 -4.43 8.75
C TYR A 109 6.03 -3.49 9.48
N LEU A 110 5.90 -3.37 10.81
CA LEU A 110 6.77 -2.50 11.62
C LEU A 110 8.23 -2.96 11.54
N ALA A 111 8.48 -4.26 11.66
CA ALA A 111 9.81 -4.85 11.52
C ALA A 111 10.41 -4.54 10.14
N ALA A 112 9.67 -4.79 9.06
CA ALA A 112 10.15 -4.51 7.71
C ALA A 112 10.44 -3.02 7.48
N ARG A 113 9.60 -2.12 8.01
CA ARG A 113 9.86 -0.67 7.96
C ARG A 113 11.13 -0.29 8.72
N ASN A 114 11.35 -0.85 9.91
CA ASN A 114 12.55 -0.58 10.69
C ASN A 114 13.80 -1.04 9.94
N ASP A 115 13.77 -2.22 9.32
CA ASP A 115 14.87 -2.73 8.49
C ASP A 115 15.14 -1.82 7.28
N ILE A 116 14.09 -1.34 6.61
CA ILE A 116 14.21 -0.35 5.53
C ILE A 116 14.82 0.96 6.04
N GLY A 117 14.38 1.44 7.21
CA GLY A 117 14.93 2.64 7.84
C GLY A 117 16.42 2.52 8.19
N GLN A 118 16.85 1.35 8.65
CA GLN A 118 18.28 1.09 8.90
C GLN A 118 19.07 1.07 7.59
N ARG A 119 18.60 0.34 6.56
CA ARG A 119 19.27 0.27 5.24
C ARG A 119 19.32 1.62 4.53
N SER A 120 18.33 2.50 4.72
CA SER A 120 18.32 3.85 4.14
C SER A 120 19.13 4.88 4.93
N GLY A 121 19.73 4.50 6.07
CA GLY A 121 20.49 5.41 6.93
C GLY A 121 19.64 6.40 7.73
N ILE A 122 18.30 6.26 7.71
CA ILE A 122 17.38 7.10 8.47
C ILE A 122 17.27 6.64 9.93
N GLY A 123 17.30 5.33 10.15
CA GLY A 123 17.09 4.72 11.46
C GLY A 123 15.65 4.89 11.97
N ALA A 124 15.50 5.10 13.28
CA ALA A 124 14.20 5.23 13.93
C ALA A 124 13.51 6.56 13.59
N VAL A 125 12.18 6.52 13.43
CA VAL A 125 11.32 7.68 13.16
C VAL A 125 10.23 7.74 14.24
N PRO A 126 10.49 8.42 15.38
CA PRO A 126 9.59 8.39 16.54
C PRO A 126 8.16 8.84 16.26
N GLU A 127 7.95 9.74 15.29
CA GLU A 127 6.63 10.28 14.94
C GLU A 127 5.66 9.24 14.37
N ILE A 128 6.17 8.10 13.89
CA ILE A 128 5.37 7.00 13.32
C ILE A 128 5.64 5.67 14.02
N ASP A 129 6.31 5.68 15.17
CA ASP A 129 6.61 4.48 15.93
C ASP A 129 5.33 3.77 16.38
N GLY A 130 5.32 2.44 16.30
CA GLY A 130 4.11 1.62 16.54
C GLY A 130 2.95 1.84 15.56
N VAL A 131 3.03 2.78 14.62
CA VAL A 131 1.94 3.09 13.69
C VAL A 131 2.24 2.49 12.32
N SER A 132 1.61 1.37 11.99
CA SER A 132 1.60 0.85 10.61
C SER A 132 0.57 1.58 9.73
N ALA A 133 0.49 1.21 8.45
CA ALA A 133 -0.45 1.81 7.50
C ALA A 133 -1.72 0.96 7.31
N GLY A 134 -2.65 1.40 6.46
CA GLY A 134 -3.88 0.64 6.19
C GLY A 134 -4.90 0.53 7.34
N GLY A 135 -4.61 1.08 8.53
CA GLY A 135 -5.50 1.01 9.70
C GLY A 135 -5.22 -0.19 10.63
N MET A 136 -4.23 -1.00 10.27
CA MET A 136 -3.70 -2.09 11.07
C MET A 136 -3.32 -1.65 12.51
N PRO A 137 -3.45 -2.53 13.51
CA PRO A 137 -4.03 -3.89 13.43
C PRO A 137 -5.54 -3.93 13.72
N THR A 138 -6.19 -2.79 13.97
CA THR A 138 -7.53 -2.79 14.56
C THR A 138 -8.65 -2.62 13.53
N ARG A 139 -8.33 -2.11 12.34
CA ARG A 139 -9.30 -1.90 11.26
C ARG A 139 -8.65 -1.92 9.88
N VAL A 140 -9.49 -1.97 8.86
CA VAL A 140 -9.15 -1.71 7.47
C VAL A 140 -9.63 -0.31 7.11
N LYS A 141 -8.69 0.58 6.79
CA LYS A 141 -8.95 1.95 6.30
C LYS A 141 -8.67 2.12 4.81
N CYS A 142 -7.82 1.27 4.24
CA CYS A 142 -7.41 1.31 2.84
C CYS A 142 -6.79 -0.03 2.43
N LEU A 143 -7.36 -0.67 1.42
CA LEU A 143 -6.92 -1.96 0.88
C LEU A 143 -5.63 -1.84 0.07
N HIS A 144 -5.37 -0.70 -0.57
CA HIS A 144 -4.16 -0.51 -1.38
C HIS A 144 -2.88 -0.81 -0.61
N VAL A 145 -2.82 -0.40 0.66
CA VAL A 145 -1.66 -0.65 1.52
C VAL A 145 -1.60 -2.11 1.98
N LEU A 146 -2.74 -2.75 2.22
CA LEU A 146 -2.75 -4.17 2.61
C LEU A 146 -2.31 -5.07 1.46
N VAL A 147 -2.79 -4.78 0.24
CA VAL A 147 -2.35 -5.45 -0.99
C VAL A 147 -0.87 -5.19 -1.24
N GLY A 148 -0.41 -3.94 -1.12
CA GLY A 148 1.01 -3.60 -1.24
C GLY A 148 1.89 -4.35 -0.24
N HIS A 149 1.44 -4.46 1.03
CA HIS A 149 2.15 -5.23 2.05
C HIS A 149 2.17 -6.74 1.75
N SER A 150 1.05 -7.31 1.31
CA SER A 150 0.95 -8.75 1.00
C SER A 150 1.84 -9.14 -0.18
N LEU A 151 1.87 -8.32 -1.23
CA LEU A 151 2.79 -8.52 -2.36
C LEU A 151 4.26 -8.41 -1.94
N ALA A 152 4.59 -7.51 -1.01
CA ALA A 152 5.95 -7.29 -0.55
C ALA A 152 6.46 -8.38 0.40
N ALA A 153 5.61 -8.81 1.33
CA ALA A 153 5.95 -9.77 2.38
C ALA A 153 5.77 -11.23 1.92
N GLY A 154 4.86 -11.46 0.98
CA GLY A 154 4.48 -12.77 0.46
C GLY A 154 3.16 -13.29 1.06
N PRO A 155 2.59 -14.35 0.46
CA PRO A 155 1.30 -14.91 0.87
C PRO A 155 1.31 -15.40 2.32
N GLY A 156 0.21 -15.18 3.03
CA GLY A 156 -0.02 -15.61 4.41
C GLY A 156 0.47 -14.64 5.47
N VAL A 157 1.20 -13.58 5.09
CA VAL A 157 1.68 -12.57 6.06
C VAL A 157 0.58 -11.58 6.44
N ASN A 158 -0.26 -11.18 5.49
CA ASN A 158 -1.33 -10.22 5.74
C ASN A 158 -2.66 -10.75 5.20
N PRO A 159 -3.46 -11.44 6.04
CA PRO A 159 -4.62 -12.21 5.58
C PRO A 159 -5.66 -11.37 4.83
N LEU A 160 -5.89 -10.12 5.24
CA LEU A 160 -6.86 -9.24 4.58
C LEU A 160 -6.34 -8.66 3.26
N GLY A 161 -5.02 -8.50 3.13
CA GLY A 161 -4.43 -8.12 1.85
C GLY A 161 -4.38 -9.29 0.87
N ASP A 162 -4.17 -10.51 1.36
CA ASP A 162 -4.29 -11.75 0.58
C ASP A 162 -5.72 -11.98 0.10
N GLU A 163 -6.71 -11.81 0.98
CA GLU A 163 -8.13 -11.87 0.60
C GLU A 163 -8.48 -10.81 -0.45
N ALA A 164 -7.95 -9.59 -0.32
CA ALA A 164 -8.14 -8.55 -1.33
C ALA A 164 -7.51 -8.93 -2.69
N LEU A 165 -6.33 -9.59 -2.68
CA LEU A 165 -5.71 -10.12 -3.90
C LEU A 165 -6.58 -11.21 -4.55
N ASP A 166 -7.18 -12.09 -3.75
CA ASP A 166 -8.08 -13.12 -4.25
C ASP A 166 -9.37 -12.53 -4.85
N ARG A 167 -9.92 -11.49 -4.23
CA ARG A 167 -11.13 -10.81 -4.71
C ARG A 167 -10.91 -10.03 -6.01
N ILE A 168 -9.68 -9.63 -6.36
CA ILE A 168 -9.39 -8.92 -7.62
C ILE A 168 -8.98 -9.83 -8.78
N ARG A 169 -9.01 -11.16 -8.62
CA ARG A 169 -8.52 -12.12 -9.61
C ARG A 169 -9.17 -12.01 -10.98
N GLU A 170 -10.39 -11.49 -11.07
CA GLU A 170 -11.05 -11.24 -12.35
C GLU A 170 -10.37 -10.12 -13.18
N TRP A 171 -9.65 -9.20 -12.52
CA TRP A 171 -8.95 -8.08 -13.18
C TRP A 171 -7.44 -8.26 -13.22
N TRP A 172 -6.86 -8.98 -12.27
CA TRP A 172 -5.42 -9.15 -12.16
C TRP A 172 -5.03 -10.42 -11.40
N THR A 173 -4.04 -11.13 -11.90
CA THR A 173 -3.42 -12.28 -11.23
C THR A 173 -1.90 -12.14 -11.23
N THR A 174 -1.24 -12.79 -10.25
CA THR A 174 0.23 -12.71 -10.09
C THR A 174 1.03 -13.43 -11.19
N ASP A 175 0.39 -14.37 -11.88
CA ASP A 175 0.99 -15.26 -12.89
C ASP A 175 0.87 -14.73 -14.33
N ALA A 176 0.25 -13.57 -14.53
CA ALA A 176 0.11 -12.94 -15.83
C ALA A 176 0.59 -11.47 -15.83
N CYS A 177 0.98 -10.98 -17.00
CA CYS A 177 1.43 -9.60 -17.19
C CYS A 177 0.24 -8.73 -17.60
N TYR A 178 0.09 -7.59 -16.92
CA TYR A 178 -0.95 -6.58 -17.20
C TYR A 178 -0.34 -5.18 -17.39
N CYS A 179 0.95 -5.11 -17.74
CA CYS A 179 1.66 -3.83 -17.85
C CYS A 179 1.42 -3.12 -19.19
N ASP A 180 1.12 -3.86 -20.25
CA ASP A 180 0.91 -3.28 -21.58
C ASP A 180 -0.34 -2.38 -21.57
N GLY A 181 -0.17 -1.15 -22.06
CA GLY A 181 -1.22 -0.12 -22.06
C GLY A 181 -1.69 0.37 -20.67
N ALA A 182 -1.12 -0.11 -19.56
CA ALA A 182 -1.58 0.25 -18.21
C ALA A 182 -1.15 1.65 -17.76
N TRP A 183 -0.07 2.19 -18.33
CA TRP A 183 0.38 3.57 -18.17
C TRP A 183 1.04 4.04 -19.47
N ASP A 184 1.28 5.33 -19.61
CA ASP A 184 2.04 5.86 -20.74
C ASP A 184 3.51 5.45 -20.62
N THR A 185 3.93 4.51 -21.46
CA THR A 185 5.31 4.00 -21.56
C THR A 185 6.16 4.80 -22.55
N THR A 186 5.54 5.69 -23.33
CA THR A 186 6.18 6.43 -24.43
C THR A 186 6.51 7.88 -24.07
N GLY A 187 5.73 8.49 -23.17
CA GLY A 187 5.93 9.85 -22.70
C GLY A 187 7.12 10.01 -21.73
N GLU A 188 7.58 11.25 -21.55
CA GLU A 188 8.59 11.57 -20.55
C GLU A 188 8.06 11.29 -19.14
N ALA A 189 8.91 10.74 -18.25
CA ALA A 189 8.51 10.50 -16.88
C ALA A 189 8.13 11.83 -16.20
N PRO A 190 7.07 11.87 -15.37
CA PRO A 190 6.67 13.10 -14.69
C PRO A 190 7.82 13.66 -13.84
N SER A 191 8.16 14.94 -14.04
CA SER A 191 9.28 15.61 -13.35
C SER A 191 8.84 16.58 -12.25
N LYS A 192 7.56 16.97 -12.21
CA LYS A 192 7.01 17.89 -11.19
C LYS A 192 6.29 17.11 -10.09
N ASP A 193 6.72 17.31 -8.85
CA ASP A 193 6.00 16.78 -7.69
C ASP A 193 4.73 17.61 -7.46
N LEU A 194 3.58 17.07 -7.87
CA LEU A 194 2.25 17.63 -7.61
C LEU A 194 1.61 17.06 -6.35
N SER A 195 2.36 16.29 -5.55
CA SER A 195 1.84 15.70 -4.33
C SER A 195 1.42 16.79 -3.36
N ARG A 196 0.18 16.70 -2.86
CA ARG A 196 -0.32 17.61 -1.82
C ARG A 196 0.30 17.26 -0.47
N HIS A 197 1.57 17.59 -0.27
CA HIS A 197 2.23 17.57 1.02
C HIS A 197 2.62 19.03 1.32
N GLY A 198 1.64 19.85 1.68
CA GLY A 198 1.95 21.03 2.50
C GLY A 198 2.59 20.54 3.81
N PRO A 199 3.24 21.43 4.60
CA PRO A 199 3.68 21.07 5.94
C PRO A 199 2.46 20.53 6.68
N GLN A 200 2.41 19.21 6.84
CA GLN A 200 1.42 18.56 7.67
C GLN A 200 1.86 18.92 9.08
N GLY A 201 1.38 20.08 9.55
CA GLY A 201 1.19 20.29 10.96
C GLY A 201 0.60 18.99 11.50
N LEU A 202 1.31 18.44 12.49
CA LEU A 202 1.03 17.19 13.18
C LEU A 202 -0.47 16.89 13.12
N PRO A 203 -0.92 15.79 12.49
CA PRO A 203 -2.29 15.39 12.67
C PRO A 203 -2.46 15.05 14.16
N GLU A 204 -3.32 15.78 14.88
CA GLU A 204 -4.05 15.14 15.95
C GLU A 204 -4.65 13.88 15.32
N ILE A 205 -4.17 12.72 15.76
CA ILE A 205 -4.56 11.41 15.26
C ILE A 205 -6.00 11.16 15.77
N VAL A 206 -6.96 11.80 15.11
CA VAL A 206 -8.37 11.47 15.17
C VAL A 206 -8.86 11.57 13.74
N GLY A 207 -9.05 10.42 13.10
CA GLY A 207 -9.65 10.36 11.78
C GLY A 207 -10.94 11.18 11.76
N ARG A 208 -11.16 11.96 10.69
CA ARG A 208 -12.44 12.67 10.51
C ARG A 208 -13.58 11.67 10.72
N PRO A 209 -14.55 11.96 11.62
CA PRO A 209 -15.68 11.07 11.81
C PRO A 209 -16.40 10.83 10.48
N ALA A 210 -16.89 9.60 10.31
CA ALA A 210 -17.64 9.22 9.11
C ALA A 210 -18.78 10.23 8.87
N PRO A 211 -19.04 10.64 7.61
CA PRO A 211 -20.14 11.53 7.33
C PRO A 211 -21.44 10.89 7.78
N VAL A 212 -22.14 11.54 8.72
CA VAL A 212 -23.45 11.10 9.19
C VAL A 212 -24.42 11.21 8.02
N ARG A 213 -24.93 10.07 7.55
CA ARG A 213 -25.98 9.99 6.54
C ARG A 213 -27.24 10.63 7.15
N LYS A 214 -27.69 11.77 6.62
CA LYS A 214 -28.99 12.34 7.00
C LYS A 214 -30.07 11.32 6.61
N THR A 215 -30.76 10.76 7.59
CA THR A 215 -31.99 10.01 7.37
C THR A 215 -33.01 10.98 6.75
N ALA A 216 -33.54 10.61 5.59
CA ALA A 216 -34.68 11.31 5.01
C ALA A 216 -35.88 11.12 5.94
N ASN A 217 -36.45 12.22 6.43
CA ASN A 217 -37.70 12.19 7.18
C ASN A 217 -38.83 11.74 6.24
N PRO A 218 -39.63 10.73 6.60
CA PRO A 218 -40.85 10.40 5.89
C PRO A 218 -42.00 11.21 6.50
N THR A 219 -42.35 12.34 5.89
CA THR A 219 -43.57 13.10 6.17
C THR A 219 -43.95 13.84 4.89
N GLY A 220 -45.10 13.67 4.26
CA GLY A 220 -46.33 12.95 4.57
C GLY A 220 -47.35 13.44 3.53
N ALA A 221 -48.12 12.52 2.98
CA ALA A 221 -49.30 12.85 2.18
C ALA A 221 -50.37 13.49 3.08
N GLY A 222 -51.11 14.48 2.57
CA GLY A 222 -52.33 14.95 3.24
C GLY A 222 -52.72 16.39 2.86
N GLU A 223 -53.64 16.47 1.89
CA GLU A 223 -54.55 17.58 1.51
C GLU A 223 -53.99 18.94 1.04
#